data_AF-A0A1F2U9H5-F1
#
_entry.id   AF-A0A1F2U9H5-F1
#
_cell.length_a   1.000
_cell.length_b   1.000
_cell.length_c   1.000
_cell.angle_alpha   90.00
_cell.angle_beta   90.00
_cell.angle_gamma   90.00
#
_symmetry.space_group_name_H-M   'P 1'
#
loop_
_entity.id
_entity.type
_entity.pdbx_description
1 polymer ?
#
loop_
_entity_poly.entity_id
_entity_poly.type
_entity_poly.pdbx_seq_one_letter_code
_entity_poly.pdbx_strand_id
1 'polypeptide(L)'
;MTYNIDLSASARRHYRDGETLLAAKSAQHAGYHFGFAAECAIKSVLFRYHLPRHEEPRTDPFWVHFPHLKTLLIRDGQGRLTQKLYSVIAHGSFMQHWDTDIRYASDRSVDEPRATRWRDQANEIFGLVFF
;
A
#
# COMPACT_ATOMS: atom_id res chain seq x y z
N MET A 1 12.54 -4.68 -17.98
CA MET A 1 11.35 -5.40 -17.50
C MET A 1 10.46 -5.70 -18.69
N THR A 2 9.90 -6.91 -18.79
CA THR A 2 9.08 -7.34 -19.94
C THR A 2 7.63 -6.85 -19.85
N TYR A 3 7.19 -6.37 -18.70
CA TYR A 3 5.81 -5.92 -18.46
C TYR A 3 5.70 -4.40 -18.42
N ASN A 4 4.57 -3.88 -18.90
CA ASN A 4 4.18 -2.48 -18.70
C ASN A 4 3.67 -2.29 -17.26
N ILE A 5 4.25 -1.34 -16.53
CA ILE A 5 3.96 -1.10 -15.13
C ILE A 5 2.80 -0.10 -15.03
N ASP A 6 1.62 -0.60 -14.65
CA ASP A 6 0.46 0.23 -14.30
C ASP A 6 0.09 0.03 -12.83
N LEU A 7 0.61 0.92 -11.99
CA LEU A 7 0.38 0.90 -10.55
C LEU A 7 -1.06 1.23 -10.17
N SER A 8 -1.75 2.09 -10.92
CA SER A 8 -3.15 2.43 -10.64
C SER A 8 -4.06 1.23 -10.94
N ALA A 9 -3.85 0.54 -12.06
CA ALA A 9 -4.60 -0.68 -12.36
C ALA A 9 -4.22 -1.83 -11.42
N SER A 10 -2.94 -1.95 -11.05
CA SER A 10 -2.48 -2.94 -10.07
C SER A 10 -3.17 -2.75 -8.72
N ALA A 11 -3.22 -1.51 -8.21
CA ALA A 11 -3.91 -1.19 -6.97
C ALA A 11 -5.37 -1.69 -6.98
N ARG A 12 -6.13 -1.35 -8.03
CA ARG A 12 -7.53 -1.76 -8.17
C ARG A 12 -7.71 -3.27 -8.22
N ARG A 13 -6.85 -4.00 -8.96
CA ARG A 13 -6.92 -5.47 -9.02
C ARG A 13 -6.66 -6.08 -7.64
N HIS A 14 -5.59 -5.66 -6.97
CA HIS A 14 -5.27 -6.19 -5.65
C HIS A 14 -6.36 -5.90 -4.63
N TYR A 15 -6.96 -4.71 -4.65
CA TYR A 15 -8.07 -4.40 -3.74
C TYR A 15 -9.26 -5.34 -3.96
N ARG A 16 -9.69 -5.52 -5.21
CA ARG A 16 -10.79 -6.44 -5.59
C ARG A 16 -10.48 -7.90 -5.23
N ASP A 17 -9.25 -8.34 -5.46
CA ASP A 17 -8.81 -9.69 -5.08
C ASP A 17 -8.87 -9.86 -3.56
N GLY A 18 -8.44 -8.85 -2.81
CA GLY A 18 -8.56 -8.80 -1.35
C GLY A 18 -10.01 -8.92 -0.88
N GLU A 19 -10.95 -8.20 -1.49
CA GLU A 19 -12.38 -8.31 -1.17
C GLU A 19 -12.92 -9.72 -1.42
N THR A 20 -12.55 -10.33 -2.55
CA THR A 20 -12.93 -11.70 -2.90
C THR A 20 -12.41 -12.70 -1.88
N LEU A 21 -11.14 -12.57 -1.47
CA LEU A 21 -10.50 -13.42 -0.48
C LEU A 21 -11.08 -13.24 0.92
N LEU A 22 -11.43 -12.01 1.30
CA LEU A 22 -12.04 -11.72 2.59
C LEU A 22 -13.44 -12.36 2.66
N ALA A 23 -14.24 -12.23 1.60
CA ALA A 23 -15.53 -12.90 1.49
C ALA A 23 -15.41 -14.44 1.56
N ALA A 24 -14.32 -15.00 1.03
CA ALA A 24 -13.97 -16.42 1.15
C ALA A 24 -13.35 -16.81 2.51
N LYS A 25 -13.36 -15.92 3.50
CA LYS A 25 -12.78 -16.12 4.85
C LYS A 25 -11.26 -16.39 4.86
N SER A 26 -10.56 -15.93 3.83
CA SER A 26 -9.11 -16.03 3.70
C SER A 26 -8.43 -14.73 4.15
N ALA A 27 -8.54 -14.41 5.44
CA ALA A 27 -8.14 -13.11 6.00
C ALA A 27 -6.65 -12.78 5.76
N GLN A 28 -5.75 -13.77 5.86
CA GLN A 28 -4.32 -13.55 5.63
C GLN A 28 -4.00 -13.16 4.18
N HIS A 29 -4.56 -13.89 3.22
CA HIS A 29 -4.39 -13.56 1.81
C HIS A 29 -5.08 -12.24 1.46
N ALA A 30 -6.29 -12.00 1.98
CA ALA A 30 -6.97 -10.73 1.82
C ALA A 30 -6.13 -9.55 2.34
N GLY A 31 -5.59 -9.70 3.55
CA GLY A 31 -4.73 -8.69 4.19
C GLY A 31 -3.47 -8.37 3.38
N TYR A 32 -2.81 -9.39 2.80
CA TYR A 32 -1.70 -9.18 1.86
C TYR A 32 -2.12 -8.30 0.69
N HIS A 33 -3.24 -8.63 0.05
CA HIS A 33 -3.75 -7.89 -1.09
C HIS A 33 -4.14 -6.44 -0.75
N PHE A 34 -4.74 -6.18 0.42
CA PHE A 34 -5.13 -4.82 0.81
C PHE A 34 -3.94 -3.88 1.04
N GLY A 35 -2.89 -4.32 1.75
CA GLY A 35 -1.73 -3.45 1.92
C GLY A 35 -0.93 -3.26 0.63
N PHE A 36 -0.87 -4.28 -0.23
CA PHE A 36 -0.24 -4.13 -1.55
C PHE A 36 -1.05 -3.21 -2.47
N ALA A 37 -2.38 -3.20 -2.35
CA ALA A 37 -3.24 -2.25 -3.07
C ALA A 37 -2.98 -0.80 -2.62
N ALA A 38 -2.90 -0.54 -1.31
CA ALA A 38 -2.57 0.78 -0.78
C ALA A 38 -1.18 1.25 -1.21
N GLU A 39 -0.19 0.35 -1.16
CA GLU A 39 1.16 0.62 -1.65
C GLU A 39 1.16 1.02 -3.12
N CYS A 40 0.50 0.25 -3.99
CA CYS A 40 0.39 0.54 -5.41
C CYS A 40 -0.29 1.90 -5.66
N ALA A 41 -1.36 2.20 -4.92
CA ALA A 41 -2.06 3.48 -5.05
C ALA A 41 -1.14 4.65 -4.71
N ILE A 42 -0.45 4.60 -3.56
CA ILE A 42 0.50 5.65 -3.14
C ILE A 42 1.64 5.77 -4.15
N LYS A 43 2.26 4.65 -4.56
CA LYS A 43 3.31 4.66 -5.57
C LYS A 43 2.83 5.32 -6.86
N SER A 44 1.60 5.05 -7.31
CA SER A 44 1.06 5.67 -8.53
C SER A 44 1.04 7.20 -8.48
N VAL A 45 0.84 7.80 -7.30
CA VAL A 45 0.97 9.24 -7.09
C VAL A 45 2.42 9.70 -7.27
N LEU A 46 3.36 9.00 -6.64
CA LEU A 46 4.79 9.35 -6.70
C LEU A 46 5.32 9.35 -8.15
N PHE A 47 4.90 8.38 -8.97
CA PHE A 47 5.33 8.29 -10.38
C PHE A 47 4.63 9.30 -11.29
N ARG A 48 3.36 9.61 -11.06
CA ARG A 48 2.66 10.66 -11.81
C ARG A 48 3.31 12.02 -11.63
N TYR A 49 3.85 12.33 -10.45
CA TYR A 49 4.54 13.59 -10.18
C TYR A 49 6.05 13.58 -10.48
N HIS A 50 6.55 12.54 -11.15
CA HIS A 50 7.97 12.42 -11.54
C HIS A 50 8.93 12.65 -10.37
N LEU A 51 8.56 12.15 -9.17
CA LEU A 51 9.50 12.20 -8.05
C LEU A 51 10.78 11.46 -8.45
N PRO A 52 11.95 12.10 -8.28
CA PRO A 52 13.20 11.56 -8.80
C PRO A 52 13.42 10.15 -8.24
N ARG A 53 13.71 9.23 -9.15
CA ARG A 53 14.18 7.89 -8.80
C ARG A 53 15.50 8.06 -8.05
N HIS A 54 15.64 7.40 -6.92
CA HIS A 54 16.94 7.30 -6.29
C HIS A 54 17.78 6.27 -7.04
N GLU A 55 19.08 6.55 -7.20
CA GLU A 55 20.02 5.62 -7.84
C GLU A 55 20.12 4.31 -7.04
N GLU A 56 20.00 4.39 -5.71
CA GLU A 56 20.00 3.23 -4.83
C GLU A 56 18.57 2.67 -4.61
N PRO A 57 18.30 1.39 -4.96
CA PRO A 57 16.98 0.81 -4.80
C PRO A 57 16.43 0.84 -3.36
N ARG A 58 17.31 0.76 -2.36
CA ARG A 58 16.91 0.77 -0.93
C ARG A 58 16.38 2.11 -0.44
N THR A 59 16.68 3.18 -1.16
CA THR A 59 16.21 4.55 -0.86
C THR A 59 15.16 5.03 -1.85
N ASP A 60 14.88 4.25 -2.90
CA ASP A 60 13.86 4.54 -3.89
C ASP A 60 12.48 4.05 -3.41
N PRO A 61 11.50 4.96 -3.19
CA PRO A 61 10.14 4.60 -2.83
C PRO A 61 9.48 3.59 -3.79
N PHE A 62 9.98 3.44 -5.02
CA PHE A 62 9.47 2.43 -5.95
C PHE A 62 9.72 1.00 -5.48
N TRP A 63 10.93 0.72 -5.00
CA TRP A 63 11.41 -0.64 -4.77
C TRP A 63 11.12 -1.13 -3.36
N VAL A 64 10.78 -0.21 -2.46
CA VAL A 64 10.57 -0.54 -1.06
C VAL A 64 9.10 -0.77 -0.76
N HIS A 65 8.85 -1.59 0.25
CA HIS A 65 7.51 -1.90 0.74
C HIS A 65 7.29 -1.26 2.12
N PHE A 66 6.06 -1.31 2.62
CA PHE A 66 5.84 -1.04 4.04
C PHE A 66 6.62 -2.05 4.91
N PRO A 67 7.09 -1.64 6.10
CA PRO A 67 6.90 -0.32 6.71
C PRO A 67 7.85 0.77 6.18
N HIS A 68 8.95 0.41 5.51
CA HIS A 68 9.99 1.36 5.08
C HIS A 68 9.47 2.42 4.11
N LEU A 69 8.55 2.06 3.22
CA LEU A 69 7.85 3.03 2.35
C LEU A 69 7.20 4.16 3.17
N LYS A 70 6.51 3.84 4.27
CA LYS A 70 5.89 4.84 5.15
C LYS A 70 6.94 5.79 5.73
N THR A 71 8.08 5.26 6.18
CA THR A 71 9.19 6.07 6.71
C THR A 71 9.71 7.06 5.67
N LEU A 72 9.94 6.61 4.42
CA LEU A 72 10.37 7.51 3.34
C LEU A 72 9.32 8.57 3.00
N LEU A 73 8.04 8.19 2.96
CA LEU A 73 6.94 9.11 2.65
C LEU A 73 6.75 10.17 3.74
N ILE A 74 6.94 9.83 5.01
CA ILE A 74 6.88 10.82 6.10
C ILE A 74 8.08 11.77 6.01
N ARG A 75 9.29 11.23 5.77
CA ARG A 75 10.52 12.03 5.68
C ARG A 75 10.50 13.00 4.49
N ASP A 76 10.11 12.51 3.31
CA ASP A 76 10.30 13.22 2.05
C ASP A 76 8.98 13.72 1.42
N GLY A 77 7.82 13.26 1.91
CA GLY A 77 6.52 13.52 1.28
C GLY A 77 5.87 14.84 1.68
N GLN A 78 6.36 15.52 2.72
CA GLN A 78 5.84 16.83 3.12
C GLN A 78 6.05 17.86 1.98
N GLY A 79 4.97 18.48 1.53
CA GLY A 79 4.98 19.40 0.39
C GLY A 79 5.02 18.74 -1.00
N ARG A 80 5.20 17.41 -1.07
CA ARG A 80 5.16 16.63 -2.33
C ARG A 80 3.86 15.85 -2.51
N LEU A 81 3.24 15.46 -1.40
CA LEU A 81 1.91 14.86 -1.37
C LEU A 81 0.87 15.93 -1.04
N THR A 82 -0.38 15.71 -1.44
CA THR A 82 -1.49 16.53 -0.95
C THR A 82 -1.56 16.43 0.57
N GLN A 83 -1.95 17.52 1.24
CA GLN A 83 -1.97 17.56 2.71
C GLN A 83 -2.86 16.47 3.30
N LYS A 84 -3.99 16.15 2.65
CA LYS A 84 -4.87 15.05 3.06
C LYS A 84 -4.18 13.69 3.00
N LEU A 85 -3.51 13.40 1.87
CA LEU A 85 -2.78 12.13 1.69
C LEU A 85 -1.63 11.99 2.68
N TYR A 86 -0.86 13.07 2.88
CA TYR A 86 0.21 13.09 3.86
C TYR A 86 -0.32 12.82 5.28
N SER A 87 -1.40 13.49 5.70
CA SER A 87 -1.99 13.29 7.03
C SER A 87 -2.42 11.86 7.30
N VAL A 88 -3.02 11.18 6.31
CA VAL A 88 -3.39 9.76 6.43
C VAL A 88 -2.15 8.88 6.58
N ILE A 89 -1.14 9.06 5.72
CA ILE A 89 0.09 8.26 5.76
C ILE A 89 0.86 8.49 7.06
N ALA A 90 0.94 9.73 7.53
CA ALA A 90 1.65 10.11 8.75
C ALA A 90 0.93 9.61 10.02
N HIS A 91 -0.35 9.23 9.94
CA HIS A 91 -1.07 8.68 11.08
C HIS A 91 -0.45 7.36 11.55
N GLY A 92 -0.20 7.23 12.86
CA GLY A 92 0.55 6.11 13.44
C GLY A 92 -0.03 4.73 13.10
N SER A 93 -1.36 4.63 13.05
CA SER A 93 -2.08 3.37 12.76
C SER A 93 -2.15 3.00 11.27
N PHE A 94 -1.80 3.90 10.34
CA PHE A 94 -1.90 3.62 8.91
C PHE A 94 -0.96 2.48 8.52
N MET A 95 -1.52 1.40 7.95
CA MET A 95 -0.85 0.16 7.58
C MET A 95 0.01 -0.43 8.70
N GLN A 96 -0.38 -0.20 9.95
CA GLN A 96 0.35 -0.72 11.11
C GLN A 96 0.33 -2.26 11.10
N HIS A 97 1.50 -2.85 11.34
CA HIS A 97 1.77 -4.29 11.31
C HIS A 97 1.57 -4.97 9.95
N TRP A 98 1.41 -4.20 8.86
CA TRP A 98 1.44 -4.77 7.53
C TRP A 98 2.88 -4.74 6.99
N ASP A 99 3.30 -5.86 6.43
CA ASP A 99 4.54 -6.00 5.67
C ASP A 99 4.37 -7.12 4.63
N THR A 100 5.30 -7.24 3.69
CA THR A 100 5.23 -8.28 2.66
C THR A 100 5.58 -9.68 3.16
N ASP A 101 6.10 -9.84 4.37
CA ASP A 101 6.48 -11.13 4.93
C ASP A 101 5.26 -11.96 5.37
N ILE A 102 4.06 -11.35 5.39
CA ILE A 102 2.77 -12.06 5.44
C ILE A 102 2.71 -13.24 4.45
N ARG A 103 3.39 -13.14 3.30
CA ARG A 103 3.52 -14.22 2.29
C ARG A 103 4.13 -15.50 2.85
N TYR A 104 4.98 -15.40 3.86
CA TYR A 104 5.72 -16.50 4.47
C TYR A 104 5.23 -16.80 5.89
N ALA A 105 4.29 -16.02 6.41
CA ALA A 105 3.72 -16.24 7.72
C ALA A 105 2.94 -17.55 7.76
N SER A 106 2.99 -18.25 8.89
CA SER A 106 2.14 -19.42 9.14
C SER A 106 0.65 -19.05 8.97
N ASP A 107 -0.18 -20.02 8.60
CA ASP A 107 -1.62 -19.81 8.53
C ASP A 107 -2.15 -19.21 9.85
N ARG A 108 -3.02 -18.19 9.72
CA ARG A 108 -3.72 -17.47 10.81
C ARG A 108 -2.91 -16.42 11.56
N SER A 109 -1.74 -15.99 11.06
CA SER A 109 -1.03 -14.82 11.62
C SER A 109 -1.78 -13.49 11.43
N VAL A 110 -2.79 -13.47 10.55
CA VAL A 110 -3.69 -12.34 10.29
C VAL A 110 -5.13 -12.81 10.46
N ASP A 111 -5.88 -12.13 11.32
CA ASP A 111 -7.30 -12.34 11.54
C ASP A 111 -8.17 -11.41 10.68
N GLU A 112 -9.46 -11.70 10.63
CA GLU A 112 -10.43 -10.93 9.86
C GLU A 112 -10.51 -9.44 10.28
N PRO A 113 -10.51 -9.08 11.58
CA PRO A 113 -10.47 -7.68 12.00
C PRO A 113 -9.23 -6.94 11.49
N ARG A 114 -8.06 -7.60 11.49
CA ARG A 114 -6.82 -7.01 10.96
C ARG A 114 -6.87 -6.80 9.46
N ALA A 115 -7.32 -7.80 8.71
CA ALA A 115 -7.50 -7.68 7.27
C ALA A 115 -8.51 -6.58 6.91
N THR A 116 -9.63 -6.50 7.65
CA THR A 116 -10.67 -5.49 7.47
C THR A 116 -10.15 -4.08 7.73
N ARG A 117 -9.35 -3.88 8.77
CA ARG A 117 -8.71 -2.57 9.02
C ARG A 117 -7.82 -2.15 7.85
N TRP A 118 -7.02 -3.06 7.31
CA TRP A 118 -6.17 -2.76 6.16
C TRP A 118 -6.97 -2.50 4.89
N ARG A 119 -8.10 -3.19 4.68
CA ARG A 119 -9.07 -2.88 3.61
C ARG A 119 -9.54 -1.43 3.72
N ASP A 120 -10.02 -1.03 4.90
CA ASP A 120 -10.61 0.30 5.10
C ASP A 120 -9.57 1.40 4.88
N GLN A 121 -8.34 1.19 5.35
CA GLN A 121 -7.21 2.08 5.10
C GLN A 121 -6.79 2.13 3.62
N ALA A 122 -6.85 1.01 2.90
CA ALA A 122 -6.61 1.00 1.46
C ALA A 122 -7.71 1.77 0.71
N ASN A 123 -8.97 1.62 1.13
CA ASN A 123 -10.11 2.34 0.57
C ASN A 123 -10.01 3.86 0.82
N GLU A 124 -9.55 4.28 2.00
CA GLU A 124 -9.27 5.69 2.32
C GLU A 124 -8.24 6.27 1.35
N ILE A 125 -7.14 5.56 1.10
CA ILE A 125 -6.15 5.97 0.10
C ILE A 125 -6.75 6.05 -1.30
N PHE A 126 -7.59 5.10 -1.70
CA PHE A 126 -8.24 5.13 -3.01
C PHE A 126 -9.12 6.37 -3.17
N GLY A 127 -9.85 6.74 -2.12
CA GLY A 127 -10.65 7.97 -2.04
C GLY A 127 -9.84 9.26 -2.19
N LEU A 128 -8.54 9.23 -1.88
CA LEU A 128 -7.65 10.40 -2.01
C LEU A 128 -6.83 10.42 -3.31
N VAL A 129 -6.69 9.27 -3.98
CA VAL A 129 -5.79 9.10 -5.13
C VAL A 129 -6.56 8.99 -6.45
N PHE A 130 -7.75 8.38 -6.44
CA PHE A 130 -8.51 8.09 -7.66
C PHE A 130 -9.79 8.94 -7.82
N PHE A 131 -10.17 9.71 -6.81
CA PHE A 131 -11.34 10.59 -6.78
C PHE A 131 -10.93 11.98 -6.28
#